data_AF-A0A524PXY6-F1
#
_entry.id   AF-A0A524PXY6-F1
#
_cell.length_a   1.000
_cell.length_b   1.000
_cell.length_c   1.000
_cell.angle_alpha   90.00
_cell.angle_beta   90.00
_cell.angle_gamma   90.00
#
_symmetry.space_group_name_H-M   'P 1'
#
loop_
_entity.id
_entity.type
_entity.pdbx_description
1 polymer ?
#
loop_
_entity_poly.entity_id
_entity_poly.type
_entity_poly.pdbx_seq_one_letter_code
_entity_poly.pdbx_strand_id
1 'polypeptide(L)'
;MLEQNEPLDWAAVITVPFKEKSRQIPSMTFVALFFYLVWVYMAHLIFALSFGLKPLTNVMTSFDLLLTQEGIVMLCGGTLVGGALALLLFAVTVVSIPMILDREIDAVSAMITSFRAVLENKGPMLLWGLIIAVSSMIAMVPLFLGMLVVFPVLGHTSWHLYKKAVAPE
;
A
#
# COMPACT_ATOMS: atom_id res chain seq x y z
N MET A 1 -5.35 17.64 -16.74
CA MET A 1 -6.45 17.25 -17.66
C MET A 1 -7.86 17.62 -17.18
N LEU A 2 -8.16 17.78 -15.87
CA LEU A 2 -9.44 18.38 -15.41
C LEU A 2 -9.38 19.89 -15.14
N GLU A 3 -8.20 20.51 -15.25
CA GLU A 3 -8.01 21.96 -15.06
C GLU A 3 -7.99 22.75 -16.38
N GLN A 4 -8.09 22.11 -17.55
CA GLN A 4 -7.83 22.76 -18.86
C GLN A 4 -8.96 22.72 -19.90
N ASN A 5 -10.15 22.20 -19.57
CA ASN A 5 -11.34 22.32 -20.45
C ASN A 5 -11.16 21.78 -21.89
N GLU A 6 -10.24 20.83 -22.10
CA GLU A 6 -10.06 20.16 -23.39
C GLU A 6 -11.09 19.01 -23.57
N PRO A 7 -11.55 18.77 -24.82
CA PRO A 7 -12.50 17.70 -25.11
C PRO A 7 -11.92 16.32 -24.75
N LEU A 8 -12.69 15.54 -24.00
CA LEU A 8 -12.36 14.18 -23.55
C LEU A 8 -12.20 13.23 -24.75
N ASP A 9 -10.97 13.09 -25.23
CA ASP A 9 -10.62 12.01 -26.15
C ASP A 9 -10.50 10.69 -25.38
N TRP A 10 -11.58 9.92 -25.38
CA TRP A 10 -11.65 8.61 -24.75
C TRP A 10 -10.61 7.62 -25.28
N ALA A 11 -10.19 7.76 -26.55
CA ALA A 11 -9.14 6.94 -27.13
C ALA A 11 -7.77 7.32 -26.55
N ALA A 12 -7.52 8.61 -26.28
CA ALA A 12 -6.33 9.05 -25.57
C ALA A 12 -6.32 8.52 -24.13
N VAL A 13 -7.42 8.61 -23.38
CA VAL A 13 -7.53 8.15 -21.99
C VAL A 13 -7.23 6.65 -21.85
N ILE A 14 -7.77 5.82 -22.76
CA ILE A 14 -7.55 4.37 -22.73
C ILE A 14 -6.13 3.99 -23.21
N THR A 15 -5.49 4.83 -24.03
CA THR A 15 -4.13 4.56 -24.54
C THR A 15 -3.01 5.15 -23.69
N VAL A 16 -3.30 6.05 -22.74
CA VAL A 16 -2.30 6.59 -21.79
C VAL A 16 -1.55 5.47 -21.04
N PRO A 17 -2.18 4.44 -20.46
CA PRO A 17 -1.46 3.37 -19.75
C PRO A 17 -0.48 2.60 -20.63
N PHE A 18 -0.72 2.56 -21.94
CA PHE A 18 0.12 1.87 -22.92
C PHE A 18 1.21 2.76 -23.53
N LYS A 19 1.00 4.09 -23.55
CA LYS A 19 2.00 5.07 -23.99
C LYS A 19 2.95 5.45 -22.85
N GLU A 20 2.48 5.46 -21.62
CA GLU A 20 3.26 5.64 -20.38
C GLU A 20 3.90 4.33 -19.91
N LYS A 21 4.59 3.65 -20.83
CA LYS A 21 5.57 2.62 -20.47
C LYS A 21 6.83 3.30 -19.96
N SER A 22 6.71 4.21 -18.98
CA SER A 22 7.87 4.78 -18.31
C SER A 22 8.73 3.63 -17.81
N ARG A 23 10.02 3.67 -18.15
CA ARG A 23 11.00 2.58 -17.94
C ARG A 23 11.11 2.15 -16.47
N GLN A 24 10.48 2.87 -15.56
CA GLN A 24 10.67 2.82 -14.12
C GLN A 24 9.47 2.29 -13.34
N ILE A 25 8.25 2.29 -13.89
CA ILE A 25 7.09 1.65 -13.25
C ILE A 25 7.36 0.17 -12.90
N PRO A 26 8.02 -0.64 -13.77
CA PRO A 26 8.37 -2.02 -13.42
C PRO A 26 9.23 -2.11 -12.16
N SER A 27 10.12 -1.15 -11.92
CA SER A 27 11.00 -1.17 -10.75
C SER A 27 10.24 -0.98 -9.43
N MET A 28 9.24 -0.10 -9.39
CA MET A 28 8.37 0.06 -8.23
C MET A 28 7.52 -1.20 -7.99
N THR A 29 7.09 -1.86 -9.05
CA THR A 29 6.41 -3.17 -8.95
C THR A 29 7.34 -4.23 -8.35
N PHE A 30 8.62 -4.27 -8.75
CA PHE A 30 9.60 -5.17 -8.13
C PHE A 30 9.80 -4.89 -6.64
N VAL A 31 9.84 -3.61 -6.25
CA VAL A 31 9.91 -3.23 -4.82
C VAL A 31 8.68 -3.72 -4.07
N ALA A 32 7.48 -3.45 -4.59
CA ALA A 32 6.23 -3.93 -3.98
C ALA A 32 6.18 -5.47 -3.88
N LEU A 33 6.64 -6.18 -4.92
CA LEU A 33 6.73 -7.62 -4.94
C LEU A 33 7.72 -8.13 -3.89
N PHE A 34 8.88 -7.49 -3.73
CA PHE A 34 9.85 -7.83 -2.70
C PHE A 34 9.24 -7.70 -1.29
N PHE A 35 8.56 -6.59 -1.01
CA PHE A 35 7.84 -6.40 0.25
C PHE A 35 6.76 -7.45 0.46
N TYR A 36 6.03 -7.82 -0.59
CA TYR A 36 5.04 -8.90 -0.54
C TYR A 36 5.68 -10.26 -0.21
N LEU A 37 6.83 -10.59 -0.81
CA LEU A 37 7.54 -11.83 -0.49
C LEU A 37 8.04 -11.86 0.96
N VAL A 38 8.60 -10.74 1.44
CA VAL A 38 8.98 -10.58 2.84
C VAL A 38 7.77 -10.74 3.76
N TRP A 39 6.62 -10.16 3.39
CA TRP A 39 5.38 -10.28 4.14
C TRP A 39 4.91 -11.74 4.24
N VAL A 40 4.83 -12.45 3.11
CA VAL A 40 4.43 -13.87 3.07
C VAL A 40 5.37 -14.72 3.92
N TYR A 41 6.68 -14.50 3.77
CA TYR A 41 7.69 -15.22 4.55
C TYR A 41 7.54 -14.97 6.05
N MET A 42 7.32 -13.71 6.43
CA MET A 42 7.14 -13.33 7.82
C MET A 42 5.84 -13.88 8.41
N ALA A 43 4.75 -13.91 7.64
CA ALA A 43 3.51 -14.55 8.04
C ALA A 43 3.72 -16.05 8.31
N HIS A 44 4.47 -16.74 7.45
CA HIS A 44 4.84 -18.14 7.68
C HIS A 44 5.68 -18.32 8.94
N LEU A 45 6.66 -17.45 9.18
CA LEU A 45 7.48 -17.50 10.39
C LEU A 45 6.65 -17.28 11.66
N ILE A 46 5.79 -16.27 11.69
CA ILE A 46 4.93 -15.98 12.84
C ILE A 46 3.97 -17.15 13.10
N PHE A 47 3.40 -17.71 12.04
CA PHE A 47 2.57 -18.90 12.14
C PHE A 47 3.34 -20.09 12.71
N ALA A 48 4.53 -20.38 12.16
CA ALA A 48 5.39 -21.48 12.61
C ALA A 48 5.88 -21.31 14.05
N LEU A 49 6.20 -20.08 14.48
CA LEU A 49 6.61 -19.79 15.86
C LEU A 49 5.45 -19.90 16.85
N SER A 50 4.22 -19.55 16.42
CA SER A 50 3.05 -19.59 17.29
C SER A 50 2.51 -21.01 17.47
N PHE A 51 2.49 -21.81 16.40
CA PHE A 51 1.90 -23.16 16.41
C PHE A 51 2.94 -24.29 16.45
N GLY A 52 4.20 -24.03 16.13
CA GLY A 52 5.29 -25.01 16.17
C GLY A 52 5.00 -26.23 15.29
N LEU A 53 5.21 -27.42 15.85
CA LEU A 53 4.91 -28.72 15.22
C LEU A 53 3.54 -29.28 15.63
N LYS A 54 2.68 -28.50 16.30
CA LYS A 54 1.39 -28.99 16.79
C LYS A 54 0.49 -29.32 15.58
N PRO A 55 -0.13 -30.52 15.52
CA PRO A 55 -1.01 -30.85 14.42
C PRO A 55 -2.24 -29.93 14.46
N LEU A 56 -2.47 -29.19 13.37
CA LEU A 56 -3.58 -28.27 13.21
C LEU A 56 -4.87 -29.07 12.97
N THR A 57 -5.41 -29.69 14.02
CA THR A 57 -6.53 -30.63 13.89
C THR A 57 -7.91 -29.96 13.79
N ASN A 58 -8.01 -28.61 13.74
CA ASN A 58 -9.30 -27.93 13.59
C ASN A 58 -9.25 -26.46 13.09
N VAL A 59 -8.27 -26.11 12.24
CA VAL A 59 -8.03 -24.72 11.78
C VAL A 59 -9.18 -24.08 11.00
N MET A 60 -10.05 -24.87 10.36
CA MET A 60 -11.11 -24.34 9.50
C MET A 60 -12.47 -24.26 10.19
N THR A 61 -12.63 -24.85 11.38
CA THR A 61 -13.96 -25.11 11.98
C THR A 61 -14.23 -24.31 13.25
N SER A 62 -13.20 -23.81 13.93
CA SER A 62 -13.34 -23.18 15.24
C SER A 62 -12.70 -21.79 15.29
N PHE A 63 -13.52 -20.74 15.36
CA PHE A 63 -13.06 -19.39 15.69
C PHE A 63 -12.37 -19.31 17.06
N ASP A 64 -12.65 -20.27 17.95
CA ASP A 64 -12.01 -20.40 19.26
C ASP A 64 -10.48 -20.50 19.18
N LEU A 65 -9.94 -21.02 18.07
CA LEU A 65 -8.51 -21.14 17.83
C LEU A 65 -7.81 -19.78 17.72
N LEU A 66 -8.55 -18.70 17.44
CA LEU A 66 -8.03 -17.33 17.45
C LEU A 66 -7.94 -16.74 18.86
N LEU A 67 -8.78 -17.23 19.78
CA LEU A 67 -8.84 -16.78 21.17
C LEU A 67 -7.92 -17.59 22.09
N THR A 68 -7.27 -18.65 21.58
CA THR A 68 -6.23 -19.36 22.33
C THR A 68 -4.98 -18.49 22.47
N GLN A 69 -4.12 -18.85 23.42
CA GLN A 69 -2.87 -18.13 23.65
C GLN A 69 -2.01 -18.07 22.37
N GLU A 70 -1.95 -19.17 21.62
CA GLU A 70 -1.23 -19.26 20.35
C GLU A 70 -1.87 -18.38 19.26
N GLY A 71 -3.20 -18.38 19.16
CA GLY A 71 -3.95 -17.53 18.23
C GLY A 71 -3.74 -16.04 18.51
N ILE A 72 -3.77 -15.63 19.78
CA ILE A 72 -3.53 -14.25 20.19
C ILE A 72 -2.09 -13.83 19.90
N VAL A 73 -1.10 -14.67 20.19
CA VAL A 73 0.31 -14.40 19.86
C VAL A 73 0.50 -14.23 18.35
N MET A 74 -0.12 -15.09 17.54
CA MET A 74 -0.11 -14.97 16.08
C MET A 74 -0.78 -13.67 15.61
N LEU A 75 -1.94 -13.32 16.15
CA LEU A 75 -2.67 -12.11 15.78
C LEU A 75 -1.89 -10.84 16.13
N CYS A 76 -1.37 -10.75 17.35
CA CYS A 76 -0.57 -9.61 17.80
C CYS A 76 0.73 -9.51 17.01
N GLY A 77 1.45 -10.62 16.84
CA GLY A 77 2.69 -10.66 16.06
C GLY A 77 2.47 -10.29 14.61
N GLY A 78 1.46 -10.88 13.97
CA GLY A 78 1.08 -10.59 12.58
C GLY A 78 0.67 -9.13 12.38
N THR A 79 -0.11 -8.57 13.31
CA THR A 79 -0.54 -7.16 13.25
C THR A 79 0.64 -6.21 13.41
N LEU A 80 1.52 -6.44 14.38
CA LEU A 80 2.68 -5.58 14.62
C LEU A 80 3.65 -5.60 13.44
N VAL A 81 4.00 -6.80 12.96
CA VAL A 81 4.97 -6.95 11.88
C VAL A 81 4.38 -6.53 10.54
N GLY A 82 3.13 -6.90 10.27
CA GLY A 82 2.39 -6.44 9.09
C GLY A 82 2.22 -4.92 9.08
N GLY A 83 1.87 -4.32 10.21
CA GLY A 83 1.76 -2.87 10.36
C GLY A 83 3.08 -2.14 10.13
N ALA A 84 4.18 -2.66 10.69
CA ALA A 84 5.52 -2.10 10.46
C ALA A 84 5.92 -2.19 8.97
N LEU A 85 5.68 -3.34 8.34
CA LEU A 85 5.99 -3.53 6.92
C LEU A 85 5.11 -2.64 6.02
N ALA A 86 3.83 -2.50 6.34
CA ALA A 86 2.90 -1.61 5.63
C ALA A 86 3.32 -0.15 5.76
N LEU A 87 3.77 0.30 6.94
CA LEU A 87 4.29 1.65 7.14
C LEU A 87 5.56 1.89 6.33
N LEU A 88 6.48 0.93 6.30
CA LEU A 88 7.69 1.03 5.49
C LEU A 88 7.37 1.09 3.99
N LEU A 89 6.49 0.21 3.51
CA LEU A 89 6.04 0.21 2.12
C LEU A 89 5.34 1.53 1.76
N PHE A 90 4.44 2.02 2.62
CA PHE A 90 3.78 3.31 2.44
C PHE A 90 4.80 4.44 2.36
N ALA A 91 5.78 4.46 3.26
CA ALA A 91 6.78 5.53 3.32
C ALA A 91 7.63 5.61 2.04
N VAL A 92 7.89 4.48 1.37
CA VAL A 92 8.66 4.45 0.12
C VAL A 92 7.80 4.56 -1.14
N THR A 93 6.46 4.48 -1.07
CA THR A 93 5.60 4.46 -2.27
C THR A 93 4.70 5.68 -2.42
N VAL A 94 4.22 6.28 -1.32
CA VAL A 94 3.18 7.32 -1.33
C VAL A 94 3.50 8.53 -2.21
N VAL A 95 4.77 8.95 -2.24
CA VAL A 95 5.26 10.08 -3.05
C VAL A 95 6.06 9.59 -4.26
N SER A 96 6.64 8.39 -4.22
CA SER A 96 7.48 7.86 -5.31
C SER A 96 6.70 7.61 -6.60
N ILE A 97 5.52 6.98 -6.51
CA ILE A 97 4.69 6.67 -7.68
C ILE A 97 4.31 7.96 -8.45
N PRO A 98 3.69 8.98 -7.83
CA PRO A 98 3.32 10.18 -8.55
C PRO A 98 4.53 10.95 -9.09
N MET A 99 5.65 10.94 -8.38
CA MET A 99 6.86 11.64 -8.80
C MET A 99 7.60 10.98 -9.97
N ILE A 100 7.57 9.64 -10.07
CA ILE A 100 8.09 8.92 -11.24
C ILE A 100 7.24 9.24 -12.47
N LEU A 101 5.92 9.35 -12.29
CA LEU A 101 4.98 9.70 -13.36
C LEU A 101 5.09 11.17 -13.80
N ASP A 102 5.36 12.09 -12.87
CA ASP A 102 5.44 13.53 -13.16
C ASP A 102 6.81 13.95 -13.69
N ARG A 103 7.90 13.35 -13.20
CA ARG A 103 9.28 13.86 -13.40
C ARG A 103 10.27 12.88 -14.02
N GLU A 104 9.84 11.67 -14.41
CA GLU A 104 10.69 10.60 -14.99
C GLU A 104 11.98 10.27 -14.20
N ILE A 105 12.02 10.56 -12.89
CA ILE A 105 13.22 10.37 -12.06
C ILE A 105 13.50 8.91 -11.72
N ASP A 106 14.73 8.61 -11.31
CA ASP A 106 15.12 7.26 -10.89
C ASP A 106 14.33 6.77 -9.65
N ALA A 107 13.89 5.51 -9.66
CA ALA A 107 13.06 4.95 -8.59
C ALA A 107 13.72 4.99 -7.21
N VAL A 108 15.05 4.91 -7.13
CA VAL A 108 15.77 4.94 -5.85
C VAL A 108 15.72 6.34 -5.25
N SER A 109 16.03 7.36 -6.04
CA SER A 109 15.88 8.77 -5.65
C SER A 109 14.43 9.12 -5.30
N ALA A 110 13.47 8.54 -6.03
CA ALA A 110 12.06 8.71 -5.73
C ALA A 110 11.70 8.16 -4.34
N MET A 111 12.13 6.93 -4.04
CA MET A 111 11.93 6.30 -2.73
C MET A 111 12.58 7.07 -1.60
N ILE A 112 13.81 7.55 -1.78
CA ILE A 112 14.52 8.35 -0.76
C ILE A 112 13.75 9.64 -0.47
N THR A 113 13.26 10.31 -1.51
CA THR A 113 12.49 11.55 -1.37
C THR A 113 11.15 11.28 -0.69
N SER A 114 10.45 10.19 -1.05
CA SER A 114 9.21 9.78 -0.39
C SER A 114 9.43 9.52 1.11
N PHE A 115 10.49 8.80 1.46
CA PHE A 115 10.82 8.51 2.85
C PHE A 115 11.13 9.78 3.65
N ARG A 116 11.87 10.72 3.05
CA ARG A 116 12.15 12.03 3.66
C ARG A 116 10.87 12.84 3.86
N ALA A 117 10.01 12.92 2.85
CA ALA A 117 8.73 13.64 2.94
C ALA A 117 7.85 13.12 4.09
N VAL A 118 7.85 11.80 4.31
CA VAL A 118 7.14 11.14 5.41
C VAL A 118 7.77 11.46 6.77
N LEU A 119 9.10 11.48 6.86
CA LEU A 119 9.81 11.84 8.08
C LEU A 119 9.71 13.32 8.45
N GLU A 120 9.62 14.21 7.48
CA GLU A 120 9.40 15.64 7.70
C GLU A 120 7.96 15.92 8.13
N ASN A 121 6.99 15.15 7.60
CA ASN A 121 5.55 15.36 7.84
C ASN A 121 4.90 14.16 8.56
N LYS A 122 5.52 13.67 9.64
CA LYS A 122 5.09 12.42 10.33
C LYS A 122 3.62 12.41 10.72
N GLY A 123 3.13 13.48 11.33
CA GLY A 123 1.74 13.56 11.81
C GLY A 123 0.72 13.41 10.68
N PRO A 124 0.71 14.33 9.69
CA PRO A 124 -0.19 14.23 8.54
C PRO A 124 -0.04 12.93 7.75
N MET A 125 1.17 12.42 7.58
CA MET A 125 1.43 11.20 6.80
C MET A 125 0.97 9.94 7.52
N LEU A 126 1.13 9.87 8.86
CA LEU A 126 0.58 8.77 9.65
C LEU A 126 -0.94 8.80 9.66
N LEU A 127 -1.56 9.98 9.78
CA LEU A 127 -3.00 10.12 9.67
C LEU A 127 -3.51 9.66 8.29
N TRP A 128 -2.81 10.04 7.22
CA TRP A 128 -3.13 9.59 5.87
C TRP A 128 -3.01 8.07 5.70
N GLY A 129 -1.92 7.48 6.22
CA GLY A 129 -1.74 6.03 6.26
C GLY A 129 -2.85 5.32 7.03
N LEU A 130 -3.29 5.88 8.16
CA LEU A 130 -4.42 5.37 8.93
C LEU A 130 -5.74 5.43 8.15
N ILE A 131 -5.99 6.53 7.45
CA ILE A 131 -7.18 6.69 6.60
C ILE A 131 -7.19 5.60 5.52
N ILE A 132 -6.07 5.39 4.84
CA ILE A 132 -5.93 4.32 3.83
C ILE A 132 -6.22 2.94 4.45
N ALA A 133 -5.65 2.65 5.62
CA ALA A 133 -5.84 1.37 6.28
C ALA A 133 -7.32 1.13 6.66
N VAL A 134 -7.95 2.11 7.29
CA VAL A 134 -9.36 2.03 7.73
C VAL A 134 -10.30 1.98 6.52
N SER A 135 -10.09 2.82 5.50
CA SER A 135 -10.92 2.80 4.29
C SER A 135 -10.80 1.47 3.55
N SER A 136 -9.58 0.90 3.49
CA SER A 136 -9.35 -0.40 2.88
C SER A 136 -10.06 -1.52 3.64
N MET A 137 -10.02 -1.48 4.98
CA MET A 137 -10.70 -2.47 5.82
C MET A 137 -12.22 -2.40 5.66
N ILE A 138 -12.79 -1.19 5.60
CA ILE A 138 -14.22 -0.98 5.35
C ILE A 138 -14.60 -1.47 3.94
N ALA A 139 -13.75 -1.21 2.95
CA ALA A 139 -13.97 -1.64 1.56
C ALA A 139 -13.94 -3.16 1.36
N MET A 140 -13.30 -3.91 2.27
CA MET A 140 -13.28 -5.37 2.25
C MET A 140 -14.61 -6.00 2.70
N VAL A 141 -15.38 -5.31 3.57
CA VAL A 141 -16.66 -5.80 4.13
C VAL A 141 -17.66 -6.24 3.05
N PRO A 142 -17.94 -5.46 2.00
CA PRO A 142 -18.86 -5.88 0.93
C PRO A 142 -18.17 -6.80 -0.09
N LEU A 143 -17.54 -7.89 0.35
CA LEU A 143 -16.83 -8.85 -0.52
C LEU A 143 -15.84 -8.17 -1.47
N PHE A 144 -15.05 -7.22 -0.95
CA PHE A 144 -14.08 -6.42 -1.72
C PHE A 144 -14.66 -5.51 -2.82
N LEU A 145 -15.99 -5.46 -3.02
CA LEU A 145 -16.61 -4.57 -4.02
C LEU A 145 -16.34 -3.09 -3.74
N GLY A 146 -16.18 -2.72 -2.46
CA GLY A 146 -15.86 -1.36 -2.05
C GLY A 146 -14.50 -0.88 -2.58
N MET A 147 -13.58 -1.79 -2.90
CA MET A 147 -12.27 -1.42 -3.43
C MET A 147 -12.35 -0.74 -4.81
N LEU A 148 -13.37 -1.06 -5.61
CA LEU A 148 -13.59 -0.40 -6.91
C LEU A 148 -13.82 1.10 -6.77
N VAL A 149 -14.38 1.54 -5.64
CA VAL A 149 -14.63 2.96 -5.33
C VAL A 149 -13.47 3.56 -4.54
N VAL A 150 -12.91 2.82 -3.58
CA VAL A 150 -11.85 3.32 -2.71
C VAL A 150 -10.53 3.51 -3.47
N PHE A 151 -10.15 2.63 -4.40
CA PHE A 151 -8.91 2.80 -5.16
C PHE A 151 -8.84 4.10 -5.97
N PRO A 152 -9.87 4.48 -6.77
CA PRO A 152 -9.89 5.78 -7.45
C PRO A 152 -9.77 6.97 -6.51
N VAL A 153 -10.51 6.95 -5.39
CA VAL A 153 -10.53 8.05 -4.41
C VAL A 153 -9.16 8.20 -3.75
N LEU A 154 -8.57 7.11 -3.26
CA LEU A 154 -7.26 7.13 -2.63
C LEU A 154 -6.16 7.56 -3.59
N GLY A 155 -6.23 7.16 -4.86
CA GLY A 155 -5.31 7.59 -5.91
C GLY A 155 -5.37 9.11 -6.11
N HIS A 156 -6.57 9.67 -6.25
CA HIS A 156 -6.76 11.11 -6.40
C HIS A 156 -6.27 11.90 -5.19
N THR A 157 -6.59 11.46 -3.97
CA THR A 157 -6.15 12.20 -2.78
C THR A 157 -4.65 12.09 -2.55
N SER A 158 -4.03 10.93 -2.84
CA SER A 158 -2.58 10.75 -2.75
C SER A 158 -1.85 11.65 -3.76
N TRP A 159 -2.42 11.85 -4.96
CA TRP A 159 -1.91 12.81 -5.94
C TRP A 159 -1.93 14.26 -5.42
N HIS A 160 -3.02 14.67 -4.78
CA HIS A 160 -3.10 16.00 -4.18
C HIS A 160 -2.12 16.18 -3.01
N LEU A 161 -1.95 15.13 -2.20
CA LEU A 161 -0.98 15.14 -1.10
C LEU A 161 0.45 15.26 -1.64
N TYR A 162 0.77 14.54 -2.73
CA TYR A 162 2.04 14.66 -3.44
C TYR A 162 2.29 16.11 -3.91
N LYS A 163 1.34 16.72 -4.63
CA LYS A 163 1.47 18.12 -5.08
C LYS A 163 1.80 19.04 -3.90
N LYS A 164 1.05 18.93 -2.81
CA LYS A 164 1.24 19.78 -1.63
C LYS A 164 2.58 19.55 -0.90
N ALA A 165 3.10 18.32 -0.88
CA ALA A 165 4.30 17.97 -0.14
C ALA A 165 5.61 18.23 -0.90
N VAL A 166 5.61 18.13 -2.24
CA VAL A 166 6.84 18.18 -3.06
C VAL A 166 6.84 19.28 -4.12
N ALA A 167 5.66 19.76 -4.54
CA ALA A 167 5.52 20.83 -5.52
C ALA A 167 4.50 21.87 -5.01
N PRO A 168 4.82 22.61 -3.93
CA PRO A 168 3.94 23.68 -3.46
C PRO A 168 3.77 24.71 -4.58
N GLU A 169 2.51 25.04 -4.89
CA GLU A 169 2.17 26.20 -5.74
C GLU A 169 2.65 27.50 -5.10
#